data_AF-A0A7R7IC71-F1
#
_entry.id   AF-A0A7R7IC71-F1
#
_cell.length_a   1.000
_cell.length_b   1.000
_cell.length_c   1.000
_cell.angle_alpha   90.00
_cell.angle_beta   90.00
_cell.angle_gamma   90.00
#
_symmetry.space_group_name_H-M   'P 1'
#
loop_
_entity.id
_entity.type
_entity.pdbx_description
1 polymer ?
#
loop_
_entity_poly.entity_id
_entity_poly.type
_entity_poly.pdbx_seq_one_letter_code
_entity_poly.pdbx_strand_id
1 'polypeptide(L)'
;MMNEKTIVADALNSVNNGLKSLGDMISQTENQQLRQTLIQMRNETETCQYELFTLAKTKGYYHPAEKAREDEIQSIKSIVSQLSMGSQGQSTQGVGTQGRMQ
;
A
#
# COMPACT_ATOMS: atom_id res chain seq x y z
N MET A 1 10.46 23.15 3.46
CA MET A 1 10.91 21.90 4.13
C MET A 1 9.90 20.75 4.05
N MET A 2 8.57 20.95 4.11
CA MET A 2 7.61 19.83 3.90
C MET A 2 7.44 19.42 2.43
N ASN A 3 7.37 20.39 1.51
CA ASN A 3 7.08 20.10 0.10
C ASN A 3 8.12 19.19 -0.58
N GLU A 4 9.42 19.44 -0.37
CA GLU A 4 10.47 18.57 -0.94
C GLU A 4 10.42 17.14 -0.40
N LYS A 5 10.06 16.94 0.88
CA LYS A 5 9.93 15.59 1.45
C LYS A 5 8.79 14.82 0.81
N THR A 6 7.63 15.46 0.63
CA THR A 6 6.48 14.86 -0.05
C THR A 6 6.81 14.55 -1.51
N ILE A 7 7.44 15.47 -2.23
CA ILE A 7 7.85 15.27 -3.63
C ILE A 7 8.82 14.08 -3.76
N VAL A 8 9.78 13.95 -2.85
CA VAL A 8 10.73 12.83 -2.84
C VAL A 8 10.04 11.50 -2.52
N ALA A 9 9.10 11.49 -1.57
CA ALA A 9 8.30 10.30 -1.26
C ALA A 9 7.42 9.89 -2.44
N ASP A 10 6.78 10.84 -3.12
CA ASP A 10 5.96 10.58 -4.31
C ASP A 10 6.82 10.06 -5.47
N ALA A 11 8.00 10.64 -5.69
CA ALA A 11 8.95 10.18 -6.69
C ALA A 11 9.42 8.74 -6.40
N LEU A 12 9.79 8.43 -5.15
CA LEU A 12 10.17 7.07 -4.74
C LEU A 12 9.02 6.08 -4.91
N ASN A 13 7.79 6.46 -4.56
CA ASN A 13 6.60 5.63 -4.77
C ASN A 13 6.34 5.38 -6.25
N SER A 14 6.48 6.40 -7.10
CA SER A 14 6.33 6.28 -8.55
C SER A 14 7.35 5.30 -9.13
N VAL A 15 8.62 5.41 -8.74
CA VAL A 15 9.69 4.50 -9.20
C VAL A 15 9.44 3.06 -8.73
N ASN A 16 9.04 2.88 -7.46
CA ASN A 16 8.71 1.56 -6.92
C ASN A 16 7.52 0.90 -7.64
N ASN A 17 6.51 1.68 -8.01
CA ASN A 17 5.39 1.19 -8.80
C ASN A 17 5.83 0.79 -10.21
N GLY A 18 6.72 1.58 -10.84
CA GLY A 18 7.34 1.23 -12.12
C GLY A 18 8.08 -0.11 -12.09
N LEU A 19 8.86 -0.37 -11.02
CA LEU A 19 9.56 -1.65 -10.83
C LEU A 19 8.60 -2.84 -10.76
N LYS A 20 7.48 -2.71 -10.05
CA LYS A 20 6.44 -3.76 -9.96
C LYS A 20 5.83 -4.03 -11.33
N SER A 21 5.40 -2.97 -12.03
CA SER A 21 4.81 -3.09 -13.36
C SER A 21 5.77 -3.75 -14.36
N LEU A 22 7.06 -3.40 -14.35
CA LEU A 22 8.06 -4.03 -15.19
C LEU A 22 8.24 -5.52 -14.83
N GLY A 23 8.22 -5.87 -13.54
CA GLY A 23 8.25 -7.25 -13.08
C GLY A 23 7.07 -8.07 -13.62
N ASP A 24 5.86 -7.53 -13.51
CA ASP A 24 4.63 -8.15 -14.00
C ASP A 24 4.69 -8.35 -15.53
N MET A 25 5.12 -7.33 -16.28
CA MET A 25 5.27 -7.41 -17.75
C MET A 25 6.31 -8.46 -18.16
N ILE A 26 7.45 -8.56 -17.46
CA ILE A 26 8.49 -9.57 -17.74
C ILE A 26 7.94 -10.99 -17.56
N SER A 27 7.08 -11.20 -16.56
CA SER A 27 6.48 -12.52 -16.29
C SER A 27 5.45 -12.95 -17.34
N GLN A 28 4.81 -11.98 -18.01
CA GLN A 28 3.70 -12.21 -18.94
C GLN A 28 4.11 -12.19 -20.41
N THR A 29 5.31 -11.71 -20.75
CA THR A 29 5.78 -11.66 -22.14
C THR A 29 6.40 -12.97 -22.60
N GLU A 30 5.94 -13.49 -23.74
CA GLU A 30 6.54 -14.63 -24.44
C GLU A 30 7.63 -14.21 -25.44
N ASN A 31 7.62 -12.95 -25.88
CA ASN A 31 8.61 -12.40 -26.79
C ASN A 31 9.95 -12.21 -26.07
N GLN A 32 10.97 -12.97 -26.48
CA GLN A 32 12.29 -12.98 -25.84
C GLN A 32 13.03 -11.64 -25.96
N GLN A 33 12.92 -10.96 -27.09
CA GLN A 33 13.59 -9.68 -27.30
C GLN A 33 12.94 -8.60 -26.42
N LEU A 34 11.61 -8.55 -26.39
CA LEU A 34 10.87 -7.66 -25.50
C LEU A 34 11.18 -7.95 -24.02
N ARG A 35 11.25 -9.23 -23.65
CA ARG A 35 11.61 -9.66 -22.29
C ARG A 35 12.98 -9.11 -21.87
N GLN A 36 13.97 -9.19 -22.75
CA GLN A 36 15.31 -8.69 -22.47
C GLN A 36 15.33 -7.16 -22.31
N THR A 37 14.58 -6.45 -23.15
CA THR A 37 14.43 -4.99 -23.04
C THR A 37 13.76 -4.60 -21.71
N LEU A 38 12.69 -5.28 -21.30
CA LEU A 38 12.02 -5.04 -20.03
C LEU A 38 12.94 -5.30 -18.83
N ILE A 39 13.77 -6.34 -18.88
CA ILE A 39 14.78 -6.62 -17.85
C ILE A 39 15.79 -5.46 -17.76
N GLN A 40 16.26 -4.97 -18.90
CA GLN A 40 17.21 -3.86 -18.93
C GLN A 40 16.60 -2.58 -18.33
N MET A 41 15.39 -2.23 -18.75
CA MET A 41 14.65 -1.10 -18.17
C MET A 41 14.43 -1.26 -16.66
N ARG A 42 14.14 -2.48 -16.19
CA ARG A 42 13.98 -2.75 -14.75
C ARG A 42 15.28 -2.52 -13.98
N ASN A 43 16.41 -2.97 -14.52
CA ASN A 43 17.72 -2.78 -13.89
C ASN A 43 18.11 -1.30 -13.83
N GLU A 44 17.87 -0.55 -14.91
CA GLU A 44 18.09 0.91 -14.94
C GLU A 44 17.19 1.65 -13.94
N THR A 45 15.93 1.23 -13.83
CA THR A 45 14.98 1.78 -12.86
C THR A 45 15.42 1.49 -11.43
N GLU A 46 15.98 0.31 -11.14
CA GLU A 46 16.49 -0.05 -9.82
C GLU A 46 17.72 0.78 -9.44
N THR A 47 18.63 1.00 -10.41
CA THR A 47 19.77 1.92 -10.22
C THR A 47 19.28 3.34 -9.90
N CYS A 48 18.32 3.86 -10.68
CA CYS A 48 17.74 5.19 -10.43
C CYS A 48 17.05 5.28 -9.06
N GLN A 49 16.33 4.22 -8.65
CA GLN A 49 15.68 4.14 -7.35
C GLN A 49 16.71 4.27 -6.21
N TYR A 50 17.81 3.54 -6.31
CA TYR A 50 18.86 3.53 -5.31
C TYR A 50 19.61 4.88 -5.23
N GLU A 51 19.87 5.51 -6.36
CA GLU A 51 20.44 6.86 -6.43
C GLU A 51 19.51 7.90 -5.81
N LEU A 52 18.22 7.85 -6.13
CA LEU A 52 17.21 8.74 -5.57
C LEU A 52 17.10 8.56 -4.05
N PHE A 53 17.08 7.32 -3.57
CA PHE A 53 17.10 7.01 -2.15
C PHE A 53 18.35 7.55 -1.45
N THR A 54 19.52 7.35 -2.04
CA THR A 54 20.80 7.80 -1.50
C THR A 54 20.87 9.32 -1.45
N LEU A 55 20.43 10.00 -2.51
CA LEU A 55 20.36 11.46 -2.58
C LEU A 55 19.41 12.02 -1.53
N ALA A 56 18.24 11.40 -1.40
CA ALA A 56 17.22 11.80 -0.44
C ALA A 56 17.69 11.64 1.02
N LYS A 57 18.42 10.56 1.32
CA LYS A 57 19.07 10.34 2.62
C LYS A 57 20.16 11.38 2.88
N THR A 58 21.03 11.64 1.90
CA THR A 58 22.18 12.54 2.03
C THR A 58 21.76 14.00 2.23
N LYS A 59 20.67 14.42 1.59
CA LYS A 59 20.09 15.77 1.75
C LYS A 59 19.22 15.94 3.00
N GLY A 60 19.05 14.90 3.81
CA GLY A 60 18.19 14.92 5.01
C GLY A 60 16.69 15.05 4.70
N TYR A 61 16.31 14.93 3.42
CA TYR A 61 14.93 15.02 2.95
C TYR A 61 14.17 13.71 3.12
N TYR A 62 14.88 12.60 3.28
CA TYR A 62 14.32 11.32 3.62
C TYR A 62 14.80 10.88 4.99
N HIS A 63 13.97 11.13 6.00
CA HIS A 63 13.91 10.22 7.13
C HIS A 63 13.01 9.07 6.66
N PRO A 64 13.42 7.79 6.79
CA PRO A 64 12.48 6.69 6.70
C PRO A 64 11.24 7.07 7.50
N ALA A 65 10.04 6.78 7.01
CA ALA A 65 8.81 7.03 7.77
C ALA A 65 9.10 6.67 9.23
N GLU A 66 9.01 7.66 10.13
CA GLU A 66 9.24 7.45 11.55
C GLU A 66 8.43 6.19 11.89
N LYS A 67 9.04 5.19 12.55
CA LYS A 67 8.26 4.02 12.98
C LYS A 67 6.99 4.59 13.60
N ALA A 68 5.83 4.26 13.00
CA ALA A 68 4.56 4.76 13.51
C ALA A 68 4.59 4.50 15.01
N ARG A 69 4.36 5.54 15.81
CA ARG A 69 4.43 5.39 17.26
C ARG A 69 3.48 4.25 17.61
N GLU A 70 3.89 3.38 18.53
CA GLU A 70 3.10 2.21 18.90
C GLU A 70 1.65 2.61 19.24
N ASP A 71 1.49 3.81 19.79
CA ASP A 71 0.22 4.48 20.08
C ASP A 71 -0.67 4.69 18.85
N GLU A 72 -0.12 5.15 17.72
CA GLU A 72 -0.87 5.34 16.46
C GLU A 72 -1.23 3.99 15.84
N ILE A 73 -0.34 2.99 15.93
CA ILE A 73 -0.60 1.62 15.49
C ILE A 73 -1.76 1.02 16.30
N GLN A 74 -1.76 1.19 17.63
CA GLN A 74 -2.82 0.71 18.51
C GLN A 74 -4.16 1.42 18.24
N SER A 75 -4.12 2.73 18.01
CA SER A 75 -5.32 3.52 17.70
C SER A 75 -5.95 3.10 16.37
N ILE A 76 -5.15 2.93 15.30
CA ILE A 76 -5.62 2.43 14.01
C ILE A 76 -6.14 0.99 14.12
N LYS A 77 -5.43 0.09 14.84
CA LYS A 77 -5.92 -1.28 15.09
C LYS A 77 -7.27 -1.28 15.81
N SER A 78 -7.46 -0.38 16.77
CA SER A 78 -8.71 -0.26 17.52
C SER A 78 -9.85 0.24 16.63
N ILE A 79 -9.61 1.26 15.82
CA ILE A 79 -10.58 1.78 14.85
C ILE A 79 -10.95 0.71 13.82
N VAL A 80 -9.97 0.02 13.24
CA VAL A 80 -10.19 -1.05 12.26
C VAL A 80 -10.94 -2.24 12.88
N SER A 81 -10.63 -2.59 14.14
CA SER A 81 -11.35 -3.65 14.87
C SER A 81 -12.80 -3.25 15.18
N GLN A 82 -13.04 -1.98 15.54
CA GLN A 82 -14.40 -1.46 15.76
C GLN A 82 -15.21 -1.42 14.47
N LEU A 83 -14.59 -1.02 13.35
CA LEU A 83 -15.23 -1.06 12.04
C LEU A 83 -15.51 -2.51 11.58
N SER A 84 -14.63 -3.46 11.91
CA SER A 84 -14.82 -4.89 11.65
C SER A 84 -15.94 -5.54 12.48
N MET A 85 -16.32 -4.95 13.62
CA MET A 85 -17.41 -5.46 14.47
C MET A 85 -18.77 -4.77 14.21
N GLY A 86 -18.86 -3.85 13.25
CA GLY A 86 -20.11 -3.16 12.89
C GLY A 86 -21.10 -3.96 12.02
N SER A 87 -20.83 -5.23 11.73
CA SER A 87 -21.60 -6.03 10.75
C SER A 87 -22.31 -7.27 11.33
N GLN A 88 -22.39 -7.42 12.67
CA GLN A 88 -23.13 -8.53 13.27
C GLN A 88 -24.31 -8.05 14.12
N GLY A 89 -25.52 -8.27 13.57
CA GLY A 89 -26.67 -8.66 14.37
C GLY A 89 -27.73 -7.59 14.60
N GLN A 90 -28.46 -7.19 13.56
CA GLN A 90 -29.86 -6.83 13.75
C GLN A 90 -30.71 -8.06 13.37
N SER A 91 -30.82 -8.98 14.32
CA SER A 91 -31.72 -10.12 14.22
C SER A 91 -33.17 -9.64 14.34
N THR A 92 -33.93 -9.97 13.31
CA THR A 92 -35.38 -9.94 13.21
C THR A 92 -36.01 -10.63 14.43
N GLN A 93 -36.65 -9.87 15.33
CA GLN A 93 -37.56 -10.42 16.32
C GLN A 93 -38.90 -10.72 15.65
N GLY A 94 -39.09 -12.00 15.29
CA GLY A 94 -40.40 -12.57 15.02
C GLY A 94 -41.19 -12.64 16.33
N VAL A 95 -42.25 -11.84 16.45
CA VAL A 95 -43.25 -11.97 17.52
C VAL A 95 -44.26 -13.03 17.08
N GLY A 96 -44.05 -14.26 17.56
CA GLY A 96 -45.08 -15.27 17.65
C GLY A 96 -45.86 -15.10 18.94
N THR A 97 -47.19 -14.99 18.86
CA THR A 97 -48.12 -15.26 19.97
C THR A 97 -49.49 -15.48 19.34
N GLN A 98 -49.85 -16.73 19.06
CA GLN A 98 -50.53 -17.67 19.97
C GLN A 98 -52.05 -17.57 19.83
N GLY A 99 -52.61 -18.60 19.21
CA GLY A 99 -54.04 -18.75 19.00
C GLY A 99 -54.84 -18.78 20.30
N ARG A 100 -56.06 -18.25 20.22
CA ARG A 100 -57.08 -18.44 21.22
C ARG A 100 -58.41 -18.65 20.50
N MET A 101 -58.84 -19.91 20.49
CA MET A 101 -60.23 -20.27 20.24
C MET A 101 -61.10 -19.67 21.35
N GLN A 102 -62.15 -18.97 20.94
CA GLN A 102 -63.49 -18.96 21.53
C GLN A 102 -64.43 -18.32 20.51
#